data_AF-A0A835PI82-F1
#
_entry.id   AF-A0A835PI82-F1
#
_cell.length_a   1.000
_cell.length_b   1.000
_cell.length_c   1.000
_cell.angle_alpha   90.00
_cell.angle_beta   90.00
_cell.angle_gamma   90.00
#
_symmetry.space_group_name_H-M   'P 1'
#
loop_
_entity.id
_entity.type
_entity.pdbx_description
1 polymer ?
#
loop_
_entity_poly.entity_id
_entity_poly.type
_entity_poly.pdbx_seq_one_letter_code
_entity_poly.pdbx_strand_id
1 'polypeptide(L)'
;MKANPAYKGKWHAPRIDNPSYKGIWKPQQIPNPSYFELEKPDFEPIAAIGIEIWTMQDGILFDNILIVDDEKVAEAYREKTWKPKYELEKEKDKVQDASSGVSSFQKKIFDILYWIADIPFLGAYKSKIIDVIEKGEKQPNLTIGILVSVTVVLTSAISMLVFGQKKAAVTTASSKAASSSNDASTDEKGYNGGKQF
;
A
#
# COMPACT_ATOMS: atom_id res chain seq x y z
N MET A 1 -30.05 -14.38 -57.78
CA MET A 1 -31.31 -13.61 -57.88
C MET A 1 -30.98 -12.13 -57.92
N LYS A 2 -31.72 -11.29 -58.66
CA LYS A 2 -31.47 -9.84 -58.73
C LYS A 2 -32.25 -9.13 -57.62
N ALA A 3 -31.58 -8.34 -56.78
CA ALA A 3 -32.26 -7.53 -55.78
C ALA A 3 -33.16 -6.49 -56.44
N ASN A 4 -34.38 -6.30 -55.94
CA ASN A 4 -35.31 -5.28 -56.44
C ASN A 4 -34.85 -3.88 -55.97
N PRO A 5 -34.44 -2.96 -56.86
CA PRO A 5 -33.97 -1.64 -56.47
C PRO A 5 -35.05 -0.76 -55.81
N ALA A 6 -36.33 -1.09 -56.00
CA ALA A 6 -37.46 -0.38 -55.39
C ALA A 6 -37.87 -0.91 -54.01
N TYR A 7 -37.23 -1.97 -53.50
CA TYR A 7 -37.55 -2.54 -52.19
C TYR A 7 -36.99 -1.67 -51.05
N LYS A 8 -37.89 -1.00 -50.30
CA LYS A 8 -37.55 -0.08 -49.21
C LYS A 8 -37.60 -0.73 -47.81
N GLY A 9 -37.52 -2.06 -47.74
CA GLY A 9 -37.73 -2.81 -46.50
C GLY A 9 -39.21 -3.07 -46.20
N LYS A 10 -39.50 -3.54 -44.99
CA LYS A 10 -40.88 -3.65 -44.47
C LYS A 10 -41.41 -2.24 -44.20
N TRP A 11 -42.65 -1.97 -44.61
CA TRP A 11 -43.29 -0.70 -44.28
C TRP A 11 -43.59 -0.62 -42.78
N HIS A 12 -43.31 0.54 -42.19
CA HIS A 12 -43.64 0.86 -40.80
C HIS A 12 -44.48 2.14 -40.78
N ALA A 13 -45.60 2.12 -40.05
CA ALA A 13 -46.41 3.31 -39.85
C ALA A 13 -45.63 4.39 -39.08
N PRO A 14 -45.78 5.68 -39.44
CA PRO A 14 -45.24 6.75 -38.60
C PRO A 14 -45.92 6.71 -37.22
N ARG A 15 -45.14 6.96 -36.16
CA ARG A 15 -45.70 7.12 -34.82
C ARG A 15 -46.38 8.48 -34.76
N ILE A 16 -47.67 8.48 -34.46
CA ILE A 16 -48.48 9.68 -34.27
C ILE A 16 -48.77 9.77 -32.77
N ASP A 17 -48.57 10.95 -32.19
CA ASP A 17 -48.91 11.18 -30.78
C ASP A 17 -50.42 11.05 -30.57
N ASN A 18 -50.81 10.30 -29.54
CA ASN A 18 -52.22 10.03 -29.27
C ASN A 18 -52.87 11.28 -28.62
N PRO A 19 -53.81 11.98 -29.30
CA PRO A 19 -54.45 13.17 -28.73
C PRO A 19 -55.33 12.86 -27.50
N SER A 20 -55.68 11.58 -27.28
CA SER A 20 -56.41 11.11 -26.10
C SER A 20 -55.50 10.68 -24.95
N TYR A 21 -54.17 10.85 -25.06
CA TYR A 21 -53.23 10.50 -23.99
C TYR A 21 -53.32 11.48 -22.82
N LYS A 22 -53.76 11.00 -21.65
CA LYS A 22 -53.97 11.81 -20.44
C LYS A 22 -52.73 11.86 -19.53
N GLY A 23 -51.55 11.56 -20.06
CA GLY A 23 -50.34 11.34 -19.27
C GLY A 23 -50.29 9.96 -18.61
N ILE A 24 -49.24 9.72 -17.83
CA ILE A 24 -49.10 8.52 -17.00
C ILE A 24 -50.11 8.64 -15.86
N TRP A 25 -50.98 7.64 -15.70
CA TRP A 25 -51.95 7.58 -14.61
C TRP A 25 -51.24 7.65 -13.25
N LYS A 26 -51.82 8.41 -12.32
CA LYS A 26 -51.41 8.49 -10.92
C LYS A 26 -52.64 8.34 -10.02
N PRO A 27 -52.52 7.70 -8.85
CA PRO A 27 -53.61 7.66 -7.88
C PRO A 27 -53.97 9.08 -7.40
N GLN A 28 -55.23 9.28 -7.04
CA GLN A 28 -55.67 10.52 -6.42
C GLN A 28 -55.10 10.63 -5.00
N GLN A 29 -54.70 11.85 -4.61
CA GLN A 29 -54.34 12.13 -3.23
C GLN A 29 -55.63 12.35 -2.42
N ILE A 30 -55.87 11.48 -1.46
CA ILE A 30 -57.01 11.54 -0.54
C ILE A 30 -56.44 11.96 0.83
N PRO A 31 -57.04 12.95 1.53
CA PRO A 31 -56.60 13.32 2.87
C PRO A 31 -56.62 12.12 3.82
N ASN A 32 -55.52 11.89 4.54
CA ASN A 32 -55.44 10.82 5.53
C ASN A 32 -56.24 11.21 6.79
N PRO A 33 -57.33 10.50 7.15
CA PRO A 33 -58.10 10.81 8.37
C PRO A 33 -57.33 10.50 9.65
N SER A 34 -56.28 9.66 9.56
CA SER A 34 -55.37 9.33 10.67
C SER A 34 -54.08 10.16 10.63
N TYR A 35 -54.09 11.34 9.98
CA TYR A 35 -52.96 12.26 10.03
C TYR A 35 -52.89 12.93 11.40
N PHE A 36 -51.70 12.94 11.99
CA PHE A 36 -51.38 13.65 13.22
C PHE A 36 -49.96 14.20 13.14
N GLU A 37 -49.69 15.25 13.91
CA GLU A 37 -48.37 15.87 14.06
C GLU A 37 -48.04 15.89 15.56
N LEU A 38 -46.79 15.58 15.91
CA LEU A 38 -46.28 15.61 17.29
C LEU A 38 -45.14 16.63 17.35
N GLU A 39 -45.32 17.70 18.11
CA GLU A 39 -44.26 18.71 18.34
C GLU A 39 -43.05 18.10 19.07
N LYS A 40 -43.30 17.13 19.95
CA LYS A 40 -42.29 16.34 20.65
C LYS A 40 -42.75 14.88 20.74
N PRO A 41 -41.97 13.89 20.28
CA PRO A 41 -42.24 12.49 20.55
C PRO A 41 -42.15 12.20 22.05
N ASP A 42 -43.10 11.43 22.58
CA ASP A 42 -43.02 10.84 23.91
C ASP A 42 -42.32 9.48 23.80
N PHE A 43 -41.31 9.25 24.64
CA PHE A 43 -40.47 8.05 24.60
C PHE A 43 -40.44 7.41 25.99
N GLU A 44 -40.64 6.10 26.05
CA GLU A 44 -40.42 5.33 27.28
C GLU A 44 -38.94 5.39 27.71
N PRO A 45 -38.65 5.37 29.03
CA PRO A 45 -37.27 5.41 29.52
C PRO A 45 -36.40 4.27 28.96
N ILE A 46 -35.25 4.63 28.39
CA ILE A 46 -34.31 3.68 27.79
C ILE A 46 -33.65 2.84 28.90
N ALA A 47 -33.98 1.56 28.97
CA ALA A 47 -33.50 0.65 30.02
C ALA A 47 -32.27 -0.20 29.62
N ALA A 48 -32.01 -0.39 28.31
CA ALA A 48 -30.95 -1.26 27.82
C ALA A 48 -30.45 -0.84 26.43
N ILE A 49 -29.26 -1.33 26.06
CA ILE A 49 -28.68 -1.22 24.72
C ILE A 49 -28.52 -2.63 24.16
N GLY A 50 -28.99 -2.85 22.93
CA GLY A 50 -28.68 -4.05 22.14
C GLY A 50 -27.92 -3.67 20.88
N ILE A 51 -26.94 -4.49 20.47
CA ILE A 51 -26.28 -4.38 19.17
C ILE A 51 -26.71 -5.59 18.35
N GLU A 52 -27.60 -5.36 17.38
CA GLU A 52 -28.06 -6.37 16.43
C GLU A 52 -27.53 -6.01 15.03
N ILE A 53 -26.68 -6.86 14.47
CA ILE A 53 -26.11 -6.68 13.14
C ILE A 53 -26.12 -7.99 12.36
N TRP A 54 -26.34 -7.90 11.04
CA TRP A 54 -26.11 -8.99 10.10
C TRP A 54 -24.86 -8.70 9.28
N THR A 55 -23.82 -9.51 9.45
CA THR A 55 -22.52 -9.38 8.76
C THR A 55 -22.05 -10.74 8.26
N MET A 56 -21.32 -10.76 7.14
CA MET A 56 -20.58 -11.94 6.65
C MET A 56 -19.07 -11.81 6.94
N GLN A 57 -18.66 -10.74 7.61
CA GLN A 57 -17.28 -10.38 7.93
C GLN A 57 -17.08 -10.36 9.44
N ASP A 58 -16.06 -11.08 9.90
CA ASP A 58 -15.59 -11.10 11.28
C ASP A 58 -14.68 -9.89 11.60
N GLY A 59 -14.31 -9.73 12.87
CA GLY A 59 -13.33 -8.73 13.31
C GLY A 59 -13.90 -7.34 13.63
N ILE A 60 -15.23 -7.19 13.71
CA ILE A 60 -15.88 -5.95 14.13
C ILE A 60 -15.68 -5.77 15.65
N LEU A 61 -15.06 -4.65 16.02
CA LEU A 61 -14.77 -4.28 17.41
C LEU A 61 -15.63 -3.07 17.81
N PHE A 62 -16.41 -3.23 18.88
CA PHE A 62 -17.15 -2.13 19.52
C PHE A 62 -16.43 -1.70 20.80
N ASP A 63 -16.21 -0.40 20.95
CA ASP A 63 -15.56 0.24 22.09
C ASP A 63 -16.23 1.60 22.34
N ASN A 64 -16.06 2.16 23.53
CA ASN A 64 -16.44 3.53 23.89
C ASN A 64 -17.93 3.89 23.67
N ILE A 65 -18.85 2.97 23.96
CA ILE A 65 -20.31 3.24 23.94
C ILE A 65 -20.64 4.26 25.03
N LEU A 66 -21.19 5.41 24.64
CA LEU A 66 -21.58 6.51 25.52
C LEU A 66 -23.03 6.92 25.24
N ILE A 67 -23.85 7.05 26.29
CA ILE A 67 -25.17 7.70 26.25
C ILE A 67 -25.10 8.95 27.11
N VAL A 68 -25.39 10.11 26.51
CA VAL A 68 -25.54 11.40 27.19
C VAL A 68 -26.60 12.24 26.48
N ASP A 69 -27.15 13.21 27.20
CA ASP A 69 -28.08 14.24 26.73
C ASP A 69 -27.37 15.53 26.27
N ASP A 70 -26.21 15.85 26.83
CA ASP A 70 -25.38 17.02 26.46
C ASP A 70 -24.27 16.68 25.45
N GLU A 71 -24.30 17.36 24.30
CA GLU A 71 -23.29 17.32 23.24
C GLU A 71 -21.88 17.66 23.75
N LYS A 72 -21.74 18.60 24.69
CA LYS A 72 -20.44 19.03 25.22
C LYS A 72 -19.75 17.93 26.01
N VAL A 73 -20.53 17.10 26.71
CA VAL A 73 -20.02 15.94 27.45
C VAL A 73 -19.57 14.86 26.47
N ALA A 74 -20.33 14.62 25.40
CA ALA A 74 -19.94 13.71 24.33
C ALA A 74 -18.65 14.15 23.63
N GLU A 75 -18.51 15.45 23.32
CA GLU A 75 -17.29 15.99 22.72
C GLU A 75 -16.08 15.82 23.65
N ALA A 76 -16.16 16.27 24.90
CA ALA A 76 -15.06 16.15 25.86
C ALA A 76 -14.61 14.70 26.07
N TYR A 77 -15.55 13.74 26.10
CA TYR A 77 -15.24 12.31 26.17
C TYR A 77 -14.55 11.81 24.89
N ARG A 78 -15.02 12.21 23.70
CA ARG A 78 -14.40 11.89 22.41
C ARG A 78 -12.95 12.40 22.35
N GLU A 79 -12.71 13.63 22.80
CA GLU A 79 -11.36 14.22 22.81
C GLU A 79 -10.40 13.48 23.74
N LYS A 80 -10.88 13.08 24.93
CA LYS A 80 -10.07 12.42 25.94
C LYS A 80 -9.79 10.95 25.62
N THR A 81 -10.78 10.22 25.11
CA THR A 81 -10.74 8.75 25.02
C THR A 81 -10.45 8.28 23.60
N TRP A 82 -11.18 8.79 22.60
CA TRP A 82 -11.14 8.26 21.24
C TRP A 82 -10.04 8.90 20.38
N LYS A 83 -9.92 10.25 20.39
CA LYS A 83 -8.95 10.96 19.52
C LYS A 83 -7.50 10.44 19.66
N PRO A 84 -6.92 10.24 20.86
CA PRO A 84 -5.53 9.82 21.00
C PRO A 84 -5.29 8.39 20.48
N LYS A 85 -6.26 7.50 20.68
CA LYS A 85 -6.24 6.13 20.16
C LYS A 85 -6.31 6.13 18.63
N TYR A 86 -7.28 6.86 18.08
CA TYR A 86 -7.51 6.96 16.63
C TYR A 86 -6.31 7.56 15.88
N GLU A 87 -5.65 8.58 16.42
CA GLU A 87 -4.47 9.18 15.78
C GLU A 87 -3.30 8.18 15.71
N LEU A 88 -3.04 7.45 16.80
CA LEU A 88 -2.01 6.40 16.85
C LEU A 88 -2.32 5.19 15.95
N GLU A 89 -3.59 4.78 15.85
CA GLU A 89 -4.04 3.72 14.94
C GLU A 89 -3.84 4.16 13.48
N LYS A 90 -4.32 5.35 13.12
CA LYS A 90 -4.17 5.93 11.78
C LYS A 90 -2.73 6.14 11.33
N GLU A 91 -1.79 6.38 12.25
CA GLU A 91 -0.36 6.40 11.95
C GLU A 91 0.20 5.00 11.72
N LYS A 92 -0.18 4.02 12.54
CA LYS A 92 0.21 2.62 12.37
C LYS A 92 -0.31 2.05 11.05
N ASP A 93 -1.55 2.34 10.67
CA ASP A 93 -2.14 1.89 9.41
C ASP A 93 -1.33 2.41 8.21
N LYS A 94 -1.01 3.70 8.18
CA LYS A 94 -0.15 4.30 7.13
C LYS A 94 1.24 3.66 7.06
N VAL A 95 1.85 3.34 8.20
CA VAL A 95 3.15 2.67 8.25
C VAL A 95 3.02 1.20 7.81
N GLN A 96 1.94 0.53 8.18
CA GLN A 96 1.66 -0.84 7.79
C GLN A 96 1.42 -0.93 6.28
N ASP A 97 0.61 -0.05 5.69
CA ASP A 97 0.40 0.09 4.24
C ASP A 97 1.69 0.43 3.49
N ALA A 98 2.56 1.26 4.07
CA ALA A 98 3.88 1.54 3.49
C ALA A 98 4.82 0.31 3.54
N SER A 99 4.68 -0.55 4.56
CA SER A 99 5.52 -1.74 4.76
C SER A 99 5.03 -2.99 4.02
N SER A 100 3.71 -3.18 3.88
CA SER A 100 3.09 -4.21 3.04
C SER A 100 3.32 -3.91 1.55
N GLY A 101 3.50 -2.63 1.22
CA GLY A 101 3.96 -2.11 -0.07
C GLY A 101 5.42 -2.41 -0.43
N VAL A 102 5.94 -3.62 -0.19
CA VAL A 102 7.27 -4.04 -0.71
C VAL A 102 7.35 -3.80 -2.23
N SER A 103 6.26 -4.06 -2.96
CA SER A 103 6.14 -3.74 -4.40
C SER A 103 6.22 -2.23 -4.68
N SER A 104 5.61 -1.39 -3.84
CA SER A 104 5.63 0.07 -3.98
C SER A 104 7.01 0.67 -3.65
N PHE A 105 7.74 0.07 -2.72
CA PHE A 105 9.13 0.46 -2.41
C PHE A 105 10.10 -0.03 -3.50
N GLN A 106 9.93 -1.27 -3.97
CA GLN A 106 10.69 -1.85 -5.08
C GLN A 106 10.53 -1.00 -6.36
N LYS A 107 9.30 -0.61 -6.74
CA LYS A 107 9.07 0.28 -7.89
C LYS A 107 9.82 1.60 -7.76
N LYS A 108 9.70 2.30 -6.63
CA LYS A 108 10.42 3.55 -6.36
C LYS A 108 11.95 3.40 -6.47
N ILE A 109 12.50 2.26 -6.03
CA ILE A 109 13.92 1.94 -6.21
C ILE A 109 14.28 1.81 -7.69
N PHE A 110 13.49 1.06 -8.47
CA PHE A 110 13.71 0.89 -9.90
C PHE A 110 13.57 2.21 -10.67
N ASP A 111 12.58 3.04 -10.36
CA ASP A 111 12.40 4.38 -10.94
C ASP A 111 13.66 5.26 -10.76
N ILE A 112 14.26 5.23 -9.55
CA ILE A 112 15.50 5.96 -9.26
C ILE A 112 16.68 5.39 -10.04
N LEU A 113 16.80 4.05 -10.18
CA LEU A 113 17.87 3.42 -10.96
C LEU A 113 17.76 3.75 -12.46
N TYR A 114 16.55 3.78 -13.02
CA TYR A 114 16.32 4.21 -14.41
C TYR A 114 16.62 5.70 -14.61
N TRP A 115 16.27 6.57 -13.66
CA TRP A 115 16.65 7.98 -13.69
C TRP A 115 18.18 8.19 -13.65
N ILE A 116 18.90 7.44 -12.81
CA ILE A 116 20.37 7.46 -12.76
C ILE A 116 20.98 6.98 -14.09
N ALA A 117 20.38 5.97 -14.73
CA ALA A 117 20.85 5.45 -16.01
C ALA A 117 20.72 6.45 -17.19
N ASP A 118 19.91 7.51 -17.04
CA ASP A 118 19.70 8.54 -18.06
C ASP A 118 20.63 9.77 -17.90
N ILE A 119 21.51 9.77 -16.90
CA ILE A 119 22.47 10.86 -16.68
C ILE A 119 23.49 10.89 -17.84
N PRO A 120 23.77 12.04 -18.48
CA PRO A 120 24.55 12.13 -19.72
C PRO A 120 25.98 11.58 -19.62
N PHE A 121 26.59 11.53 -18.43
CA PHE A 121 27.93 10.94 -18.27
C PHE A 121 27.94 9.40 -18.42
N LEU A 122 26.80 8.73 -18.21
CA LEU A 122 26.65 7.28 -18.31
C LEU A 122 26.18 6.80 -19.70
N GLY A 123 25.99 7.70 -20.67
CA GLY A 123 25.44 7.39 -21.99
C GLY A 123 26.11 6.21 -22.72
N ALA A 124 27.44 6.06 -22.60
CA ALA A 124 28.19 4.95 -23.20
C ALA A 124 27.94 3.58 -22.56
N TYR A 125 27.42 3.56 -21.32
CA TYR A 125 27.11 2.35 -20.55
C TYR A 125 25.60 2.14 -20.36
N LYS A 126 24.77 3.10 -20.77
CA LYS A 126 23.31 3.14 -20.59
C LYS A 126 22.63 1.80 -20.91
N SER A 127 22.88 1.21 -22.08
CA SER A 127 22.28 -0.08 -22.45
C SER A 127 22.62 -1.21 -21.48
N LYS A 128 23.90 -1.31 -21.06
CA LYS A 128 24.36 -2.33 -20.10
C LYS A 128 23.78 -2.11 -18.71
N ILE A 129 23.59 -0.85 -18.31
CA ILE A 129 22.98 -0.49 -17.03
C ILE A 129 21.49 -0.87 -17.06
N ILE A 130 20.76 -0.54 -18.12
CA ILE A 130 19.35 -0.91 -18.32
C ILE A 130 19.18 -2.44 -18.32
N ASP A 131 20.03 -3.19 -19.05
CA ASP A 131 20.00 -4.66 -19.07
C ASP A 131 20.20 -5.28 -17.67
N VAL A 132 21.02 -4.66 -16.83
CA VAL A 132 21.29 -5.10 -15.45
C VAL A 132 20.13 -4.74 -14.52
N ILE A 133 19.51 -3.57 -14.70
CA ILE A 133 18.31 -3.15 -13.96
C ILE A 133 17.13 -4.07 -14.29
N GLU A 134 16.88 -4.37 -15.57
CA GLU A 134 15.78 -5.26 -16.01
C GLU A 134 15.98 -6.71 -15.50
N LYS A 135 17.22 -7.20 -15.46
CA LYS A 135 17.54 -8.49 -14.80
C LYS A 135 17.35 -8.42 -13.29
N GLY A 136 17.66 -7.28 -12.67
CA GLY A 136 17.41 -6.99 -11.27
C GLY A 136 15.92 -6.98 -10.93
N GLU A 137 15.04 -6.51 -11.83
CA GLU A 137 13.58 -6.55 -11.63
C GLU A 137 13.06 -7.99 -11.65
N LYS A 138 13.61 -8.83 -12.53
CA LYS A 138 13.23 -10.24 -12.69
C LYS A 138 13.82 -11.18 -11.62
N GLN A 139 14.85 -10.76 -10.87
CA GLN A 139 15.53 -11.61 -9.89
C GLN A 139 15.85 -10.88 -8.57
N PRO A 140 15.16 -11.20 -7.45
CA PRO A 140 15.28 -10.45 -6.18
C PRO A 140 16.69 -10.50 -5.57
N ASN A 141 17.40 -11.63 -5.74
CA ASN A 141 18.77 -11.79 -5.22
C ASN A 141 19.76 -10.84 -5.94
N LEU A 142 19.52 -10.56 -7.22
CA LEU A 142 20.36 -9.64 -7.99
C LEU A 142 20.04 -8.17 -7.66
N THR A 143 18.76 -7.85 -7.39
CA THR A 143 18.35 -6.51 -6.90
C THR A 143 19.14 -6.10 -5.67
N ILE A 144 19.27 -7.00 -4.70
CA ILE A 144 19.98 -6.77 -3.43
C ILE A 144 21.47 -6.48 -3.71
N GLY A 145 22.12 -7.27 -4.57
CA GLY A 145 23.53 -7.07 -4.96
C GLY A 145 23.77 -5.72 -5.63
N ILE A 146 22.89 -5.31 -6.55
CA ILE A 146 22.95 -4.00 -7.21
C ILE A 146 22.83 -2.89 -6.15
N LEU A 147 21.84 -2.95 -5.27
CA LEU A 147 21.53 -1.91 -4.29
C LEU A 147 22.64 -1.73 -3.25
N VAL A 148 23.25 -2.83 -2.80
CA VAL A 148 24.45 -2.81 -1.94
C VAL A 148 25.63 -2.17 -2.68
N SER A 149 25.88 -2.53 -3.95
CA SER A 149 26.99 -1.95 -4.72
C SER A 149 26.86 -0.44 -4.91
N VAL A 150 25.66 0.05 -5.22
CA VAL A 150 25.37 1.49 -5.38
C VAL A 150 25.54 2.23 -4.05
N THR A 151 25.10 1.63 -2.95
CA THR A 151 25.25 2.21 -1.61
C THR A 151 26.72 2.31 -1.20
N VAL A 152 27.54 1.29 -1.48
CA VAL A 152 28.99 1.32 -1.23
C VAL A 152 29.70 2.37 -2.09
N VAL A 153 29.31 2.53 -3.36
CA VAL A 153 29.88 3.59 -4.22
C VAL A 153 29.48 4.98 -3.73
N LEU A 154 28.23 5.19 -3.31
CA LEU A 154 27.78 6.47 -2.77
C LEU A 154 28.45 6.80 -1.43
N THR A 155 28.54 5.85 -0.48
CA THR A 155 29.19 6.10 0.82
C THR A 155 30.69 6.30 0.69
N SER A 156 31.36 5.60 -0.22
CA SER A 156 32.78 5.85 -0.52
C SER A 156 33.01 7.19 -1.22
N ALA A 157 32.17 7.58 -2.18
CA ALA A 157 32.23 8.90 -2.82
C ALA A 157 31.98 10.04 -1.82
N ILE A 158 30.99 9.92 -0.95
CA ILE A 158 30.72 10.88 0.13
C ILE A 158 31.89 10.92 1.11
N SER A 159 32.46 9.78 1.50
CA SER A 159 33.66 9.74 2.35
C SER A 159 34.86 10.41 1.67
N MET A 160 35.03 10.23 0.35
CA MET A 160 36.10 10.85 -0.42
C MET A 160 35.92 12.37 -0.58
N LEU A 161 34.67 12.86 -0.49
CA LEU A 161 34.34 14.29 -0.52
C LEU A 161 34.44 14.94 0.88
N VAL A 162 34.08 14.22 1.94
CA VAL A 162 34.12 14.69 3.34
C VAL A 162 35.53 14.61 3.96
N PHE A 163 36.30 13.58 3.64
CA PHE A 163 37.67 13.37 4.17
C PHE A 163 38.77 13.75 3.15
N GLY A 164 38.39 14.42 2.05
CA GLY A 164 39.17 14.57 0.82
C GLY A 164 40.34 15.55 0.77
N GLN A 165 40.88 16.05 1.90
CA GLN A 165 42.12 16.86 1.89
C GLN A 165 42.95 16.72 3.18
N LYS A 166 43.90 15.75 3.22
CA LYS A 166 45.27 15.95 3.73
C LYS A 166 46.24 14.95 3.07
N LYS A 167 47.32 15.45 2.44
CA LYS A 167 48.57 14.71 2.26
C LYS A 167 49.72 15.50 2.88
N ALA A 168 50.46 14.83 3.76
CA ALA A 168 51.84 15.13 4.14
C ALA A 168 52.54 13.77 4.37
N ALA A 169 53.86 13.71 4.21
CA ALA A 169 54.58 12.47 3.85
C ALA A 169 55.45 11.89 4.99
N VAL A 170 56.35 10.93 4.63
CA VAL A 170 57.57 10.49 5.38
C VAL A 170 57.30 9.49 6.54
N THR A 171 57.94 8.32 6.73
CA THR A 171 59.02 7.57 6.00
C THR A 171 59.21 6.10 6.48
N THR A 172 59.83 5.26 5.62
CA THR A 172 60.90 4.25 5.92
C THR A 172 60.63 2.84 6.53
N ALA A 173 61.45 1.90 6.03
CA ALA A 173 61.86 0.56 6.52
C ALA A 173 61.12 -0.70 5.98
N SER A 174 61.90 -1.76 5.75
CA SER A 174 61.53 -2.98 5.01
C SER A 174 62.31 -4.22 5.46
N SER A 175 61.61 -5.34 5.67
CA SER A 175 62.07 -6.75 5.52
C SER A 175 60.81 -7.65 5.60
N LYS A 176 60.41 -8.53 4.65
CA LYS A 176 61.03 -9.77 4.09
C LYS A 176 61.50 -10.75 5.18
N ALA A 177 61.17 -12.05 5.22
CA ALA A 177 60.33 -12.97 4.41
C ALA A 177 60.01 -14.25 5.26
N ALA A 178 59.38 -15.37 4.86
CA ALA A 178 58.85 -15.89 3.57
C ALA A 178 57.80 -17.04 3.76
N SER A 179 57.07 -17.36 2.69
CA SER A 179 56.68 -18.71 2.17
C SER A 179 55.96 -19.81 2.99
N SER A 180 54.82 -20.28 2.42
CA SER A 180 54.39 -21.69 2.18
C SER A 180 54.08 -22.63 3.37
N SER A 181 53.15 -23.61 3.34
CA SER A 181 52.26 -24.14 2.27
C SER A 181 51.27 -25.20 2.82
N ASN A 182 50.19 -25.47 2.08
CA ASN A 182 49.49 -26.76 1.86
C ASN A 182 48.83 -27.51 3.06
N ASP A 183 47.51 -27.75 2.96
CA ASP A 183 46.83 -29.05 2.67
C ASP A 183 46.47 -29.82 3.96
N ALA A 184 45.21 -30.05 4.32
CA ALA A 184 44.13 -30.85 3.69
C ALA A 184 44.11 -32.31 4.19
N SER A 185 42.89 -32.85 4.40
CA SER A 185 42.55 -34.26 4.74
C SER A 185 42.99 -34.73 6.16
N THR A 186 42.33 -35.66 6.87
CA THR A 186 40.97 -36.26 6.80
C THR A 186 40.66 -36.91 8.17
N ASP A 187 39.39 -37.28 8.39
CA ASP A 187 38.84 -38.36 9.26
C ASP A 187 39.83 -39.18 10.15
N GLU A 188 39.52 -39.49 11.42
CA GLU A 188 38.42 -40.39 11.80
C GLU A 188 37.94 -40.30 13.28
N LYS A 189 36.63 -40.58 13.44
CA LYS A 189 35.95 -41.39 14.48
C LYS A 189 36.62 -41.61 15.85
N GLY A 190 35.82 -41.44 16.93
CA GLY A 190 35.91 -42.37 18.07
C GLY A 190 35.24 -42.00 19.41
N TYR A 191 34.07 -42.58 19.66
CA TYR A 191 33.60 -43.04 20.99
C TYR A 191 33.24 -42.05 22.13
N ASN A 192 31.96 -41.63 22.12
CA ASN A 192 30.91 -42.04 23.08
C ASN A 192 31.19 -42.06 24.61
N GLY A 193 30.39 -41.31 25.38
CA GLY A 193 30.00 -41.67 26.75
C GLY A 193 29.60 -40.51 27.67
N GLY A 194 28.41 -40.57 28.30
CA GLY A 194 28.16 -39.84 29.57
C GLY A 194 26.91 -38.95 29.68
N LYS A 195 25.75 -39.58 29.86
CA LYS A 195 24.57 -39.17 30.65
C LYS A 195 24.58 -37.82 31.44
N GLN A 196 23.43 -37.13 31.32
CA GLN A 196 22.58 -36.58 32.40
C GLN A 196 23.17 -35.51 33.34
N PHE A 197 22.64 -34.28 33.26
CA PHE A 197 21.64 -33.75 34.20
C PHE A 197 20.73 -32.75 33.47
#